data_AF-A0A8K0QBT6-F1
#
_entry.id   AF-A0A8K0QBT6-F1
#
_cell.length_a   1.000
_cell.length_b   1.000
_cell.length_c   1.000
_cell.angle_alpha   90.00
_cell.angle_beta   90.00
_cell.angle_gamma   90.00
#
_symmetry.space_group_name_H-M   'P 1'
#
loop_
_entity.id
_entity.type
_entity.pdbx_description
1 polymer ?
#
loop_
_entity_poly.entity_id
_entity_poly.type
_entity_poly.pdbx_seq_one_letter_code
_entity_poly.pdbx_strand_id
1 'polypeptide(L)' 'MAEIDASLPMSHYGVDSLVAVELRNRLGCAAKTNVSFFAILQTPSLPEFASLVASNSEF' A
#
# COMPACT_ATOMS: atom_id res chain seq x y z
N MET A 1 19.88 2.24 11.35
CA MET A 1 18.77 1.44 10.83
C MET A 1 17.58 2.38 10.77
N ALA A 2 17.05 2.70 9.59
CA ALA A 2 15.83 3.52 9.54
C ALA A 2 14.67 2.62 9.99
N GLU A 3 14.19 2.84 11.21
CA GLU A 3 13.05 2.12 11.76
C GLU A 3 11.79 2.61 11.04
N ILE A 4 11.12 1.72 10.32
CA ILE A 4 9.86 2.06 9.64
C ILE A 4 8.77 1.99 10.70
N ASP A 5 8.35 3.15 11.20
CA ASP A 5 7.17 3.30 12.04
C ASP A 5 5.90 3.00 11.23
N ALA A 6 5.35 1.81 11.44
CA ALA A 6 4.19 1.33 10.71
C ALA A 6 2.91 2.15 10.99
N SER A 7 2.90 3.01 12.02
CA SER A 7 1.78 3.87 12.37
C SER A 7 1.70 5.11 11.47
N LEU A 8 2.80 5.46 10.80
CA LEU A 8 2.84 6.62 9.91
C LEU A 8 2.26 6.30 8.52
N PRO A 9 1.61 7.28 7.88
CA PRO A 9 1.05 7.11 6.54
C PRO A 9 2.15 6.92 5.51
N MET A 10 1.82 6.22 4.42
CA MET A 10 2.77 5.89 3.36
C MET A 10 3.43 7.14 2.75
N SER A 11 2.72 8.26 2.66
CA SER A 11 3.26 9.54 2.20
C SER A 11 4.42 10.06 3.07
N HIS A 12 4.48 9.70 4.35
CA HIS A 12 5.56 10.09 5.25
C HIS A 12 6.90 9.39 4.91
N TYR A 13 6.83 8.28 4.17
CA TYR A 13 7.99 7.53 3.67
C TYR A 13 8.41 7.94 2.25
N GLY A 14 7.81 8.99 1.68
CA GLY A 14 8.06 9.36 0.28
C GLY A 14 7.37 8.43 -0.72
N VAL A 15 6.25 7.79 -0.32
CA VAL A 15 5.38 7.11 -1.28
C VAL A 15 4.62 8.18 -2.07
N ASP A 16 5.28 8.65 -3.13
CA ASP A 16 4.70 9.54 -4.13
C ASP A 16 3.82 8.76 -5.13
N SER A 17 3.09 9.50 -5.97
CA SER A 17 2.17 8.94 -6.98
C SER A 17 2.80 7.84 -7.85
N LEU A 18 4.09 7.93 -8.20
CA LEU A 18 4.76 6.89 -8.99
C LEU A 18 4.99 5.60 -8.19
N VAL A 19 5.37 5.73 -6.92
CA VAL A 19 5.59 4.58 -6.02
C VAL A 19 4.27 3.87 -5.73
N ALA A 20 3.19 4.62 -5.55
CA ALA A 20 1.86 4.04 -5.36
C ALA A 20 1.37 3.28 -6.61
N VAL A 21 1.64 3.77 -7.83
CA VAL A 21 1.32 3.05 -9.07
C VAL A 21 2.15 1.78 -9.21
N GLU A 22 3.45 1.83 -8.92
CA GLU A 22 4.32 0.64 -8.93
C GLU A 22 3.84 -0.40 -7.91
N LEU A 23 3.53 0.04 -6.69
CA LEU A 23 3.03 -0.82 -5.62
C LEU A 23 1.70 -1.49 -6.01
N ARG A 24 0.76 -0.74 -6.59
CA ARG A 24 -0.49 -1.29 -7.13
C ARG A 24 -0.22 -2.38 -8.16
N ASN A 25 0.69 -2.12 -9.10
CA ASN A 25 1.03 -3.08 -10.15
C ASN A 25 1.65 -4.36 -9.56
N ARG A 26 2.58 -4.21 -8.62
CA ARG A 26 3.19 -5.35 -7.93
C ARG A 26 2.17 -6.16 -7.15
N LEU A 27 1.26 -5.51 -6.43
CA LEU A 27 0.20 -6.18 -5.67
C LEU A 27 -0.80 -6.90 -6.60
N GLY A 28 -1.18 -6.27 -7.71
CA GLY A 28 -2.02 -6.91 -8.72
C GLY A 28 -1.37 -8.15 -9.36
N CYS A 29 -0.05 -8.16 -9.52
CA CYS A 29 0.68 -9.33 -10.01
C CYS A 29 0.88 -10.40 -8.92
N ALA A 30 1.24 -10.00 -7.70
CA ALA A 30 1.62 -10.92 -6.63
C ALA A 30 0.42 -11.55 -5.91
N ALA A 31 -0.64 -10.77 -5.66
CA ALA A 31 -1.79 -11.18 -4.86
C ALA A 31 -3.12 -11.17 -5.65
N LYS A 32 -3.06 -10.95 -6.98
CA LYS A 32 -4.23 -10.79 -7.86
C LYS A 32 -5.26 -9.79 -7.32
N THR A 33 -4.79 -8.79 -6.59
CA THR A 33 -5.67 -7.81 -5.94
C THR A 33 -5.86 -6.57 -6.81
N ASN A 34 -7.09 -6.05 -6.87
CA ASN A 34 -7.39 -4.79 -7.53
C ASN A 34 -7.60 -3.70 -6.47
N VAL A 35 -6.50 -3.10 -6.02
CA VAL A 35 -6.53 -2.01 -5.03
C VAL A 35 -6.53 -0.67 -5.75
N SER A 36 -7.39 0.25 -5.32
CA SER A 36 -7.43 1.61 -5.90
C SER A 36 -6.17 2.41 -5.53
N PHE A 37 -5.65 3.16 -6.50
CA PHE A 37 -4.53 4.09 -6.28
C PHE A 37 -4.78 5.06 -5.12
N PHE A 38 -6.00 5.61 -5.04
CA PHE A 38 -6.41 6.48 -3.94
C PHE A 38 -6.35 5.77 -2.59
N ALA A 39 -6.70 4.49 -2.54
CA ALA A 39 -6.65 3.74 -1.30
C ALA A 39 -5.20 3.61 -0.81
N ILE A 40 -4.24 3.35 -1.72
CA ILE A 40 -2.80 3.32 -1.39
C ILE A 40 -2.33 4.66 -0.80
N LEU A 41 -2.73 5.79 -1.40
CA LEU A 41 -2.31 7.12 -0.95
C LEU A 41 -3.01 7.60 0.32
N GLN A 42 -4.27 7.23 0.51
CA GLN A 42 -5.09 7.71 1.62
C GLN A 42 -5.05 6.78 2.84
N THR A 43 -4.32 5.66 2.78
CA THR A 43 -4.24 4.79 3.94
C THR A 43 -3.45 5.47 5.07
N PRO A 44 -4.03 5.56 6.29
CA PRO A 44 -3.41 6.27 7.39
C PRO A 44 -2.15 5.59 7.93
N SER A 45 -2.01 4.27 7.75
CA SER A 45 -0.91 3.49 8.31
C SER A 45 -0.60 2.23 7.48
N LEU A 46 0.61 1.69 7.62
CA LEU A 46 1.06 0.47 6.94
C LEU A 46 0.23 -0.81 7.25
N PRO A 47 -0.21 -1.08 8.50
CA PRO A 47 -1.01 -2.28 8.80
C PRO A 47 -2.45 -2.19 8.28
N GLU A 48 -3.04 -0.99 8.24
CA GLU A 48 -4.33 -0.76 7.58
C GLU A 48 -4.22 -1.05 6.09
N PHE A 49 -3.09 -0.67 5.47
CA PHE A 49 -2.84 -0.92 4.05
C PHE A 49 -2.74 -2.41 3.77
N ALA A 50 -1.98 -3.13 4.61
CA ALA A 50 -1.85 -4.57 4.50
C ALA A 50 -3.20 -5.28 4.65
N SER A 51 -4.05 -4.82 5.58
CA SER A 51 -5.40 -5.37 5.80
C SER A 51 -6.33 -5.10 4.61
N LEU A 52 -6.25 -3.91 4.03
CA LEU A 52 -6.99 -3.55 2.81
C LEU A 52 -6.58 -4.44 1.63
N VAL A 53 -5.28 -4.62 1.42
CA VAL A 53 -4.73 -5.49 0.38
C VAL A 53 -5.19 -6.93 0.60
N ALA A 54 -5.06 -7.45 1.82
CA ALA A 54 -5.47 -8.81 2.16
C ALA A 54 -6.97 -9.03 1.90
N SER A 55 -7.81 -8.06 2.25
CA SER A 55 -9.27 -8.13 2.02
C SER A 55 -9.66 -8.12 0.54
N ASN A 56 -8.82 -7.55 -0.32
CA ASN A 56 -9.05 -7.47 -1.76
C ASN A 56 -8.22 -8.50 -2.56
N SER A 57 -7.49 -9.39 -1.89
CA SER A 57 -6.66 -10.41 -2.54
C SER A 57 -7.48 -11.68 -2.78
N GLU A 58 -7.27 -12.33 -3.92
CA GLU A 58 -7.97 -13.58 -4.29
C GLU A 58 -7.23 -14.85 -3.81
N PHE A 59 -6.42 -14.75 -2.74
CA PHE A 59 -5.61 -15.84 -2.18
C PHE A 59 -6.16 -16.36 -0.86
#